data_AF-A0A6A6H512-F1
#
_entry.id   AF-A0A6A6H512-F1
#
_cell.length_a   1.000
_cell.length_b   1.000
_cell.length_c   1.000
_cell.angle_alpha   90.00
_cell.angle_beta   90.00
_cell.angle_gamma   90.00
#
_symmetry.space_group_name_H-M   'P 1'
#
loop_
_entity.id
_entity.type
_entity.pdbx_description
1 polymer ?
#
loop_
_entity_poly.entity_id
_entity_poly.type
_entity_poly.pdbx_seq_one_letter_code
_entity_poly.pdbx_strand_id
1 'polypeptide(L)'
;PIKFKDCVGRKFNFPWHLCKTWPGMEELICQAFVHVDVIGPHVQDGHYDLMGPNAEIILPQVWESVVEPDMSITMHMWPIEEPKPPVIEIPDPPGPP
;
A
#
# COMPACT_ATOMS: atom_id res chain seq x y z
N PRO A 1 -1.55 6.71 20.21
CA PRO A 1 -2.21 5.88 19.16
C PRO A 1 -1.51 6.10 17.81
N ILE A 2 -1.68 5.29 16.76
CA ILE A 2 -1.14 5.64 15.42
C ILE A 2 -2.27 6.16 14.54
N LYS A 3 -2.05 7.33 13.89
CA LYS A 3 -2.95 7.89 12.90
C LYS A 3 -2.57 7.33 11.54
N PHE A 4 -3.28 6.30 11.09
CA PHE A 4 -2.98 5.62 9.84
C PHE A 4 -3.92 6.10 8.73
N LYS A 5 -3.36 6.41 7.56
CA LYS A 5 -4.13 6.65 6.33
C LYS A 5 -3.69 5.62 5.30
N ASP A 6 -4.65 4.86 4.78
CA ASP A 6 -4.35 3.85 3.79
C ASP A 6 -4.22 4.43 2.36
N CYS A 7 -3.85 3.58 1.41
CA CYS A 7 -3.62 3.96 0.01
C CYS A 7 -4.88 4.42 -0.73
N VAL A 8 -6.09 4.13 -0.21
CA VAL A 8 -7.38 4.58 -0.77
C VAL A 8 -7.97 5.76 0.00
N GLY A 9 -7.26 6.28 1.00
CA GLY A 9 -7.61 7.50 1.74
C GLY A 9 -8.48 7.30 2.98
N ARG A 10 -8.78 6.05 3.38
CA ARG A 10 -9.46 5.75 4.64
C ARG A 10 -8.51 6.09 5.79
N LYS A 11 -9.08 6.56 6.90
CA LYS A 11 -8.33 6.96 8.10
C LYS A 11 -8.68 6.02 9.24
N PHE A 12 -7.66 5.51 9.89
CA PHE A 12 -7.75 4.63 11.04
C PHE A 12 -7.00 5.26 12.22
N ASN A 13 -7.41 4.88 13.42
CA ASN A 13 -6.73 5.25 14.64
C ASN A 13 -6.41 3.96 15.40
N PHE A 14 -5.18 3.45 15.20
CA PHE A 14 -4.79 2.17 15.76
C PHE A 14 -4.30 2.32 17.20
N PRO A 15 -4.78 1.48 18.14
CA PRO A 15 -4.26 1.45 19.50
C PRO A 15 -2.77 1.13 19.51
N TRP A 16 -1.98 1.92 20.24
CA TRP A 16 -0.51 1.78 20.26
C TRP A 16 -0.04 0.36 20.58
N HIS A 17 -0.66 -0.28 21.57
CA HIS A 17 -0.28 -1.63 21.99
C HIS A 17 -0.49 -2.70 20.91
N LEU A 18 -1.33 -2.44 19.89
CA LEU A 18 -1.59 -3.36 18.77
C LEU A 18 -0.68 -3.08 17.56
N CYS A 19 -0.15 -1.86 17.41
CA CYS A 19 0.63 -1.46 16.22
C CYS A 19 2.08 -1.07 16.50
N LYS A 20 2.54 -1.12 17.77
CA LYS A 20 3.92 -0.78 18.14
C LYS A 20 4.99 -1.71 17.57
N THR A 21 4.61 -2.87 17.06
CA THR A 21 5.49 -3.85 16.40
C THR A 21 5.06 -4.03 14.95
N TRP A 22 6.00 -4.33 14.05
CA TRP A 22 5.69 -4.52 12.63
C TRP A 22 4.60 -5.58 12.41
N PRO A 23 4.69 -6.80 12.98
CA PRO A 23 3.67 -7.84 12.76
C PRO A 23 2.25 -7.39 13.19
N GLY A 24 2.14 -6.65 14.29
CA GLY A 24 0.87 -6.11 14.75
C GLY A 24 0.31 -5.01 13.84
N MET A 25 1.18 -4.15 13.30
CA MET A 25 0.77 -3.17 12.30
C MET A 25 0.33 -3.84 10.99
N GLU A 26 1.10 -4.82 10.51
CA GLU A 26 0.80 -5.60 9.30
C GLU A 26 -0.52 -6.35 9.43
N GLU A 27 -0.79 -7.00 10.58
CA GLU A 27 -2.06 -7.66 10.84
C GLU A 27 -3.26 -6.69 10.73
N LEU A 28 -3.14 -5.50 11.34
CA LEU A 28 -4.18 -4.47 11.27
C LEU A 28 -4.40 -3.96 9.83
N ILE A 29 -3.33 -3.81 9.05
CA ILE A 29 -3.39 -3.46 7.63
C ILE A 29 -4.13 -4.57 6.87
N CYS A 30 -3.69 -5.82 7.00
CA CYS A 30 -4.32 -6.97 6.34
C CYS A 30 -5.82 -7.06 6.66
N GLN A 31 -6.19 -6.92 7.94
CA GLN A 31 -7.59 -6.91 8.38
C GLN A 31 -8.41 -5.78 7.72
N ALA A 32 -7.83 -4.59 7.55
CA ALA A 32 -8.50 -3.46 6.90
C ALA A 32 -8.76 -3.67 5.40
N PHE A 33 -8.10 -4.64 4.77
CA PHE A 33 -8.15 -4.91 3.34
C PHE A 33 -8.79 -6.25 2.96
N VAL A 34 -9.28 -7.06 3.93
CA VAL A 34 -9.92 -8.37 3.68
C VAL A 34 -11.05 -8.33 2.65
N HIS A 35 -11.82 -7.24 2.62
CA HIS A 35 -12.98 -7.07 1.72
C HIS A 35 -12.77 -6.00 0.65
N VAL A 36 -11.52 -5.59 0.38
CA VAL A 36 -11.22 -4.60 -0.66
C VAL A 36 -10.80 -5.33 -1.94
N ASP A 37 -11.70 -5.36 -2.90
CA ASP A 37 -11.46 -5.97 -4.20
C ASP A 37 -10.29 -5.28 -4.94
N VAL A 38 -9.57 -6.04 -5.77
CA VAL A 38 -8.38 -5.64 -6.55
C VAL A 38 -7.13 -5.36 -5.72
N ILE A 39 -7.21 -4.50 -4.70
CA ILE A 39 -6.02 -4.06 -3.92
C ILE A 39 -5.72 -5.03 -2.77
N GLY A 40 -6.74 -5.67 -2.19
CA GLY A 40 -6.60 -6.56 -1.05
C GLY A 40 -5.52 -7.65 -1.19
N PRO A 41 -5.48 -8.41 -2.31
CA PRO A 41 -4.44 -9.42 -2.53
C PRO A 41 -3.02 -8.86 -2.49
N HIS A 42 -2.79 -7.69 -3.12
CA HIS A 42 -1.47 -7.05 -3.12
C HIS A 42 -1.05 -6.59 -1.72
N VAL A 43 -2.01 -6.16 -0.90
CA VAL A 43 -1.75 -5.79 0.50
C VAL A 43 -1.39 -7.02 1.33
N GLN A 44 -2.07 -8.15 1.13
CA GLN A 44 -1.73 -9.40 1.81
C GLN A 44 -0.34 -9.93 1.43
N ASP A 45 0.10 -9.68 0.19
CA ASP A 45 1.44 -10.01 -0.28
C ASP A 45 2.52 -9.00 0.15
N GLY A 46 2.15 -7.93 0.87
CA GLY A 46 3.09 -6.92 1.36
C GLY A 46 3.59 -5.92 0.32
N HIS A 47 2.88 -5.75 -0.81
CA HIS A 47 3.27 -4.85 -1.89
C HIS A 47 2.91 -3.37 -1.63
N TYR A 48 3.37 -2.84 -0.50
CA TYR A 48 3.13 -1.46 -0.09
C TYR A 48 4.28 -0.91 0.75
N ASP A 49 4.39 0.41 0.78
CA ASP A 49 5.29 1.14 1.66
C ASP A 49 4.49 1.89 2.72
N LEU A 50 5.05 1.95 3.94
CA LEU A 50 4.59 2.86 4.98
C LEU A 50 5.52 4.06 5.05
N MET A 51 4.94 5.24 5.13
CA MET A 51 5.68 6.49 5.22
C MET A 51 5.36 7.23 6.50
N GLY A 52 6.38 7.82 7.10
CA GLY A 52 6.27 8.67 8.27
C GLY A 52 5.73 10.08 7.95
N PRO A 53 5.64 10.96 8.97
CA PRO A 53 5.13 12.33 8.82
C PRO A 53 5.92 13.18 7.81
N ASN A 54 7.19 12.86 7.60
CA ASN A 54 8.10 13.57 6.68
C ASN A 54 8.10 12.96 5.27
N ALA A 55 7.17 12.04 4.96
CA ALA A 55 7.13 11.28 3.71
C ALA A 55 8.38 10.39 3.45
N GLU A 56 9.07 10.00 4.52
CA GLU A 56 10.16 9.03 4.47
C GLU A 56 9.63 7.61 4.63
N ILE A 57 10.14 6.67 3.83
CA ILE A 57 9.77 5.25 3.89
C ILE A 57 10.30 4.65 5.20
N ILE A 58 9.42 3.93 5.91
CA ILE A 58 9.74 3.19 7.13
C ILE A 58 9.79 1.71 6.76
N LEU A 59 10.96 1.10 6.91
CA LEU A 59 11.13 -0.33 6.64
C LEU A 59 10.62 -1.18 7.82
N PRO A 60 10.08 -2.38 7.55
CA PRO A 60 9.66 -3.31 8.60
C PRO A 60 10.72 -3.55 9.69
N GLN A 61 11.99 -3.66 9.29
CA GLN A 61 13.10 -3.97 10.20
C GLN A 61 13.43 -2.87 11.22
N VAL A 62 13.05 -1.62 10.93
CA VAL A 62 13.33 -0.46 11.80
C VAL A 62 12.06 0.09 12.42
N TRP A 63 10.90 -0.53 12.17
CA TRP A 63 9.58 -0.04 12.59
C TRP A 63 9.57 0.32 14.07
N GLU A 64 9.90 -0.62 14.96
CA GLU A 64 9.88 -0.45 16.42
C GLU A 64 10.79 0.68 16.91
N SER A 65 11.82 1.03 16.15
CA SER A 65 12.78 2.09 16.50
C SER A 65 12.37 3.48 16.00
N VAL A 66 11.51 3.54 14.98
CA VAL A 66 11.11 4.77 14.30
C VAL A 66 9.72 5.23 14.73
N VAL A 67 8.82 4.29 15.02
CA VAL A 67 7.43 4.62 15.31
C VAL A 67 7.23 5.06 16.75
N GLU A 68 6.41 6.09 16.93
CA GLU A 68 6.07 6.65 18.22
C GLU A 68 4.56 6.85 18.37
N PRO A 69 4.03 6.90 19.59
CA PRO A 69 2.65 7.29 19.81
C PRO A 69 2.32 8.65 19.17
N ASP A 70 1.13 8.70 18.58
CA ASP A 70 0.51 9.86 17.91
C ASP A 70 1.12 10.26 16.57
N MET A 71 2.07 9.46 16.08
CA MET A 71 2.66 9.57 14.75
C MET A 71 1.61 9.36 13.66
N SER A 72 1.79 10.08 12.55
CA SER A 72 0.97 9.96 11.34
C SER A 72 1.70 9.11 10.32
N ILE A 73 1.06 8.02 9.91
CA ILE A 73 1.60 7.05 8.97
C ILE A 73 0.69 7.00 7.74
N THR A 74 1.27 7.08 6.55
CA THR A 74 0.54 6.95 5.29
C THR A 74 1.04 5.74 4.52
N MET A 75 0.12 4.98 3.92
CA MET A 75 0.44 3.81 3.10
C MET A 75 0.35 4.15 1.62
N HIS A 76 1.30 3.64 0.84
CA HIS A 76 1.31 3.71 -0.62
C HIS A 76 1.48 2.32 -1.21
N MET A 77 0.69 2.00 -2.25
CA MET A 77 0.88 0.76 -3.00
C MET A 77 2.11 0.87 -3.89
N TRP A 78 2.82 -0.23 -4.06
CA TRP A 78 3.81 -0.35 -5.12
C TRP A 78 3.15 -0.18 -6.50
N PRO A 79 3.90 0.21 -7.54
CA PRO A 79 3.37 0.29 -8.89
C PRO A 79 2.88 -1.09 -9.34
N ILE A 80 1.60 -1.20 -9.66
CA ILE A 80 1.03 -2.40 -10.29
C ILE A 80 1.25 -2.21 -11.79
N GLU A 81 2.09 -3.03 -12.41
CA GLU A 81 2.23 -3.00 -13.87
C GLU A 81 0.86 -3.31 -14.49
N GLU A 82 0.26 -2.33 -15.17
CA GLU A 82 -0.94 -2.60 -15.96
C GLU A 82 -0.53 -3.57 -17.08
N PRO A 83 -1.24 -4.69 -17.29
CA PRO A 83 -1.01 -5.53 -18.44
C PRO A 83 -1.15 -4.66 -19.69
N LYS A 84 -0.07 -4.54 -20.45
CA LYS A 84 -0.07 -3.76 -21.70
C LYS A 84 -1.26 -4.22 -22.52
N PRO A 85 -2.14 -3.30 -22.97
CA PRO A 85 -3.24 -3.69 -23.83
C PRO A 85 -2.65 -4.46 -25.02
N PRO A 86 -3.28 -5.57 -25.45
CA PRO A 86 -2.80 -6.32 -26.59
C PRO A 86 -2.65 -5.33 -27.75
N VAL A 87 -1.46 -5.24 -28.33
CA VAL A 87 -1.23 -4.46 -29.53
C VAL A 87 -2.13 -5.09 -30.59
N ILE A 88 -3.23 -4.42 -30.91
CA ILE A 88 -4.04 -4.78 -32.07
C ILE A 88 -3.16 -4.39 -33.26
N GLU A 89 -2.48 -5.37 -33.86
CA GLU A 89 -1.85 -5.19 -35.17
C GLU A 89 -2.97 -4.83 -36.15
N ILE A 90 -3.19 -3.52 -36.35
CA ILE A 90 -4.05 -3.04 -37.42
C ILE A 90 -3.28 -3.41 -38.70
N PRO A 91 -3.81 -4.31 -39.55
CA PRO A 91 -3.13 -4.65 -40.79
C PRO A 91 -2.93 -3.37 -41.60
N ASP A 92 -1.70 -3.16 -42.07
CA ASP A 92 -1.33 -1.98 -42.85
C ASP A 92 -2.36 -1.77 -43.98
N PRO A 93 -2.84 -0.53 -44.21
CA PRO A 93 -3.77 -0.28 -45.29
C PRO A 93 -3.13 -0.69 -46.62
N PRO A 94 -3.91 -1.31 -47.54
CA PRO A 94 -3.39 -1.69 -48.84
C PRO A 94 -2.85 -0.45 -49.56
N GLY A 95 -1.60 -0.54 -50.03
CA GLY A 95 -0.92 0.54 -50.72
C GLY A 95 -1.70 1.02 -51.96
N PRO A 96 -1.52 2.29 -52.36
CA PRO A 96 -2.22 2.85 -53.53
C PRO A 96 -1.79 2.15 -54.85
N PRO A 97 -2.67 2.16 -55.87
CA PRO A 97 -2.48 1.49 -57.16
C PRO A 97 -1.40 2.13 -58.04
#